data_AF-A0ABD1FBY1-F1
#
_entry.id   AF-A0ABD1FBY1-F1
#
_cell.length_a   1.000
_cell.length_b   1.000
_cell.length_c   1.000
_cell.angle_alpha   90.00
_cell.angle_beta   90.00
_cell.angle_gamma   90.00
#
_symmetry.space_group_name_H-M   'P 1'
#
loop_
_entity.id
_entity.type
_entity.pdbx_description
1 polymer ?
#
loop_
_entity_poly.entity_id
_entity_poly.type
_entity_poly.pdbx_seq_one_letter_code
_entity_poly.pdbx_strand_id
1 'polypeptide(L)'
;MHLIFLLFYSQIQLTRLLNKIKKFNRKISNENVDEKSVLENLKIFGQQYMDIKSLHYEAFEATHLYSTIYSITGLTIGMSSLLAIFFYNTPKVPALINFLGYISFLYGICALIQEYEDTQEHLSDALYDLKWYLWDAKCQKFHLLLMGQISMELKIPILFVIHADFELLKRFIRLTYTAANCIITLRRKIH
;
A
#
# COMPACT_ATOMS: atom_id res chain seq x y z
N MET A 1 -7.82 14.01 3.11
CA MET A 1 -6.82 14.39 2.08
C MET A 1 -5.39 14.12 2.51
N HIS A 2 -4.98 14.45 3.75
CA HIS A 2 -3.58 14.32 4.19
C HIS A 2 -3.01 12.88 4.13
N LEU A 3 -3.84 11.86 4.36
CA LEU A 3 -3.40 10.46 4.36
C LEU A 3 -2.99 9.93 2.96
N ILE A 4 -3.90 10.06 1.98
CA ILE A 4 -3.65 9.61 0.60
C ILE A 4 -2.42 10.32 0.04
N PHE A 5 -2.24 11.60 0.39
CA PHE A 5 -1.06 12.36 0.03
C PHE A 5 0.22 11.77 0.65
N LEU A 6 0.24 11.45 1.95
CA LEU A 6 1.41 10.88 2.60
C LEU A 6 1.79 9.50 2.03
N LEU A 7 0.80 8.63 1.80
CA LEU A 7 1.03 7.32 1.18
C LEU A 7 1.58 7.47 -0.24
N PHE A 8 0.95 8.30 -1.07
CA PHE A 8 1.40 8.57 -2.44
C PHE A 8 2.81 9.21 -2.47
N TYR A 9 3.07 10.14 -1.55
CA TYR A 9 4.39 10.76 -1.42
C TYR A 9 5.45 9.73 -1.02
N SER A 10 5.15 8.85 -0.05
CA SER A 10 6.06 7.79 0.38
C SER A 10 6.36 6.80 -0.77
N GLN A 11 5.34 6.44 -1.57
CA GLN A 11 5.49 5.62 -2.77
C GLN A 11 6.43 6.27 -3.79
N ILE A 12 6.23 7.56 -4.10
CA ILE A 12 7.12 8.29 -5.02
C ILE A 12 8.56 8.27 -4.54
N GLN A 13 8.79 8.49 -3.23
CA GLN A 13 10.15 8.47 -2.67
C GLN A 13 10.77 7.07 -2.74
N LEU A 14 9.98 6.02 -2.51
CA LEU A 14 10.42 4.63 -2.64
C LEU A 14 10.82 4.31 -4.08
N THR A 15 10.00 4.71 -5.07
CA THR A 15 10.32 4.56 -6.50
C THR A 15 11.58 5.33 -6.90
N ARG A 16 11.80 6.53 -6.33
CA ARG A 16 13.03 7.30 -6.56
C ARG A 16 14.25 6.60 -5.98
N LEU A 17 14.14 6.03 -4.79
CA LEU A 17 15.21 5.26 -4.15
C LEU A 17 15.54 4.00 -4.97
N LEU A 18 14.52 3.26 -5.41
CA LEU A 18 14.67 2.09 -6.30
C LEU A 18 15.45 2.46 -7.58
N ASN A 19 15.06 3.54 -8.24
CA ASN A 19 15.72 4.00 -9.47
C ASN A 19 17.17 4.43 -9.22
N LYS A 20 17.47 5.06 -8.07
CA LYS A 20 18.84 5.39 -7.67
C LYS A 20 19.69 4.14 -7.48
N ILE A 21 19.17 3.12 -6.79
CA ILE A 21 19.88 1.85 -6.57
C ILE A 21 20.12 1.13 -7.90
N LYS A 22 19.12 1.05 -8.78
CA LYS A 22 19.29 0.47 -10.13
C LYS A 22 20.36 1.21 -10.94
N LYS A 23 20.38 2.54 -10.88
CA LYS A 23 21.41 3.37 -11.54
C LYS A 23 22.80 3.11 -10.95
N PHE A 24 22.88 2.97 -9.63
CA PHE A 24 24.12 2.65 -8.93
C PHE A 24 24.64 1.25 -9.26
N ASN A 25 23.76 0.24 -9.34
CA ASN A 25 24.14 -1.12 -9.75
C ASN A 25 24.74 -1.15 -11.16
N ARG A 26 24.14 -0.40 -12.10
CA ARG A 26 24.70 -0.23 -13.45
C ARG A 26 26.07 0.42 -13.44
N LYS A 27 26.28 1.42 -12.56
CA LYS A 27 27.57 2.10 -12.42
C LYS A 27 28.66 1.16 -11.90
N ILE A 28 28.39 0.42 -10.82
CA ILE A 28 29.34 -0.58 -10.29
C ILE A 28 29.63 -1.69 -11.29
N SER A 29 28.63 -2.08 -12.10
CA SER A 29 28.84 -3.14 -13.09
C SER A 29 29.73 -2.73 -14.25
N ASN A 30 29.80 -1.44 -14.57
CA ASN A 30 30.53 -0.91 -15.73
C ASN A 30 31.87 -0.23 -15.35
N GLU A 31 32.02 0.22 -14.12
CA GLU A 31 33.16 1.01 -13.64
C GLU A 31 33.76 0.36 -12.38
N ASN A 32 35.10 0.38 -12.25
CA ASN A 32 35.74 0.12 -10.96
C ASN A 32 35.48 1.31 -10.03
N VAL A 33 34.37 1.23 -9.28
CA VAL A 33 33.97 2.26 -8.31
C VAL A 33 34.79 2.10 -7.03
N ASP A 34 35.36 3.20 -6.55
CA ASP A 34 36.09 3.26 -5.27
C ASP A 34 35.20 2.84 -4.08
N GLU A 35 35.77 2.08 -3.14
CA GLU A 35 35.10 1.54 -1.96
C GLU A 35 34.50 2.65 -1.09
N LYS A 36 35.21 3.78 -0.96
CA LYS A 36 34.72 4.92 -0.20
C LYS A 36 33.42 5.48 -0.81
N SER A 37 33.33 5.49 -2.14
CA SER A 37 32.13 5.89 -2.86
C SER A 37 30.98 4.89 -2.67
N VAL A 38 31.28 3.59 -2.61
CA VAL A 38 30.25 2.56 -2.35
C VAL A 38 29.63 2.76 -0.96
N LEU A 39 30.46 2.92 0.07
CA LEU A 39 29.99 3.12 1.43
C LEU A 39 29.15 4.40 1.60
N GLU A 40 29.56 5.51 0.96
CA GLU A 40 28.80 6.76 0.97
C GLU A 40 27.44 6.61 0.31
N ASN A 41 27.35 5.94 -0.85
CA ASN A 41 26.07 5.66 -1.50
C ASN A 41 25.16 4.78 -0.66
N LEU A 42 25.70 3.71 -0.04
CA LEU A 42 24.94 2.85 0.86
C LEU A 42 24.37 3.63 2.05
N LYS A 43 25.15 4.53 2.65
CA LYS A 43 24.67 5.41 3.73
C LYS A 43 23.54 6.33 3.26
N ILE A 44 23.65 6.90 2.07
CA ILE A 44 22.60 7.74 1.47
C ILE A 44 21.33 6.93 1.25
N PHE A 45 21.44 5.69 0.75
CA PHE A 45 20.29 4.80 0.57
C PHE A 45 19.64 4.44 1.90
N GLY A 46 20.45 4.11 2.92
CA GLY A 46 19.96 3.83 4.26
C GLY A 46 19.24 5.01 4.88
N GLN A 47 19.80 6.22 4.78
CA GLN A 47 19.15 7.42 5.29
C GLN A 47 17.82 7.67 4.58
N GLN A 48 17.81 7.63 3.24
CA GLN A 48 16.59 7.84 2.46
C GLN A 48 15.52 6.79 2.78
N TYR A 49 15.91 5.53 2.98
CA TYR A 49 14.98 4.49 3.40
C TYR A 49 14.40 4.76 4.79
N MET A 50 15.23 5.18 5.76
CA MET A 50 14.76 5.52 7.10
C MET A 50 13.81 6.72 7.08
N ASP A 51 14.07 7.73 6.26
CA ASP A 51 13.17 8.88 6.08
C ASP A 51 11.82 8.44 5.48
N ILE A 52 11.84 7.56 4.47
CA ILE A 52 10.63 6.96 3.87
C ILE A 52 9.86 6.13 4.91
N LYS A 53 10.57 5.35 5.72
CA LYS A 53 9.99 4.54 6.79
C LYS A 53 9.33 5.41 7.85
N SER A 54 9.94 6.54 8.22
CA SER A 54 9.34 7.53 9.13
C SER A 54 8.04 8.11 8.57
N LEU A 55 8.06 8.53 7.29
CA LEU A 55 6.85 9.03 6.60
C LEU A 55 5.75 7.96 6.53
N HIS A 56 6.13 6.70 6.35
CA HIS A 56 5.19 5.58 6.36
C HIS A 56 4.57 5.38 7.75
N TYR A 57 5.35 5.47 8.83
CA TYR A 57 4.82 5.41 10.19
C TYR A 57 3.91 6.59 10.53
N GLU A 58 4.27 7.81 10.11
CA GLU A 58 3.40 8.98 10.27
C GLU A 58 2.08 8.81 9.50
N ALA A 59 2.15 8.29 8.26
CA ALA A 59 0.97 7.93 7.50
C ALA A 59 0.16 6.88 8.26
N PHE A 60 0.81 5.87 8.84
CA PHE A 60 0.16 4.81 9.61
C PHE A 60 -0.55 5.33 10.87
N GLU A 61 0.09 6.17 11.68
CA GLU A 61 -0.51 6.78 12.87
C GLU A 61 -1.71 7.67 12.49
N ALA A 62 -1.60 8.45 11.41
CA ALA A 62 -2.72 9.22 10.88
C ALA A 62 -3.84 8.30 10.32
N THR A 63 -3.46 7.17 9.70
CA THR A 63 -4.40 6.15 9.20
C THR A 63 -5.19 5.54 10.34
N HIS A 64 -4.56 5.30 11.48
CA HIS A 64 -5.16 4.60 12.60
C HIS A 64 -6.47 5.24 13.10
N LEU A 65 -6.45 6.56 13.32
CA LEU A 65 -7.60 7.29 13.82
C LEU A 65 -8.63 7.57 12.72
N TYR A 66 -8.17 7.99 11.55
CA TYR A 66 -9.06 8.43 10.47
C TYR A 66 -9.60 7.27 9.63
N SER A 67 -8.78 6.28 9.27
CA SER A 67 -9.24 5.15 8.44
C SER A 67 -10.24 4.27 9.16
N THR A 68 -10.13 4.08 10.49
CA THR A 68 -11.11 3.29 11.23
C THR A 68 -12.48 3.96 11.15
N ILE A 69 -12.54 5.28 11.36
CA ILE A 69 -13.78 6.06 11.28
C ILE A 69 -14.28 6.11 9.83
N TYR A 70 -13.43 6.39 8.84
CA TYR A 70 -13.84 6.46 7.43
C TYR A 70 -14.25 5.10 6.86
N SER A 71 -13.57 4.01 7.22
CA SER A 71 -13.92 2.66 6.80
C SER A 71 -15.23 2.21 7.43
N ILE A 72 -15.45 2.44 8.73
CA ILE A 72 -16.73 2.11 9.39
C ILE A 72 -17.87 2.97 8.82
N THR A 73 -17.65 4.26 8.68
CA THR A 73 -18.67 5.19 8.14
C THR A 73 -18.96 4.87 6.68
N GLY A 74 -17.93 4.60 5.88
CA GLY A 74 -18.05 4.22 4.48
C GLY A 74 -18.73 2.86 4.29
N LEU A 75 -18.42 1.86 5.12
CA LEU A 75 -19.14 0.58 5.16
C LEU A 75 -20.62 0.80 5.49
N THR A 76 -20.90 1.63 6.48
CA THR A 76 -22.27 1.93 6.92
C THR A 76 -23.05 2.66 5.82
N ILE A 77 -22.44 3.64 5.15
CA ILE A 77 -23.03 4.36 4.02
C ILE A 77 -23.21 3.43 2.81
N GLY A 78 -22.22 2.59 2.50
CA GLY A 78 -22.28 1.62 1.42
C GLY A 78 -23.39 0.58 1.62
N MET A 79 -23.50 0.02 2.82
CA MET A 79 -24.56 -0.93 3.18
C MET A 79 -25.93 -0.27 3.22
N SER A 80 -26.03 0.96 3.76
CA SER A 80 -27.29 1.73 3.75
C SER A 80 -27.73 2.07 2.33
N SER A 81 -26.79 2.41 1.44
CA SER A 81 -27.06 2.68 0.02
C SER A 81 -27.48 1.41 -0.72
N LEU A 82 -26.86 0.26 -0.43
CA LEU A 82 -27.26 -1.03 -0.97
C LEU A 82 -28.69 -1.39 -0.54
N LEU A 83 -29.04 -1.20 0.74
CA LEU A 83 -30.40 -1.40 1.23
C LEU A 83 -31.40 -0.41 0.59
N ALA A 84 -31.01 0.84 0.40
CA ALA A 84 -31.82 1.88 -0.26
C ALA A 84 -32.16 1.55 -1.72
N ILE A 85 -31.29 0.83 -2.44
CA ILE A 85 -31.57 0.36 -3.81
C ILE A 85 -32.73 -0.66 -3.84
N PHE A 86 -32.85 -1.50 -2.80
CA PHE A 86 -33.76 -2.65 -2.83
C PHE A 86 -35.04 -2.51 -2.00
N PHE A 87 -35.03 -1.77 -0.89
CA PHE A 87 -36.16 -1.73 0.05
C PHE A 87 -36.92 -0.40 0.11
N TYR A 88 -36.24 0.72 -0.10
CA TYR A 88 -36.82 2.03 0.14
C TYR A 88 -37.34 2.66 -1.17
N ASN A 89 -38.40 3.47 -1.08
CA ASN A 89 -38.89 4.34 -2.16
C ASN A 89 -37.94 5.54 -2.43
N THR A 90 -36.66 5.38 -2.11
CA THR A 90 -35.61 6.35 -2.37
C THR A 90 -35.24 6.37 -3.85
N PRO A 91 -34.78 7.53 -4.36
CA PRO A 91 -34.26 7.59 -5.72
C PRO A 91 -33.04 6.65 -5.82
N LYS A 92 -33.16 5.64 -6.71
CA LYS A 92 -32.17 4.57 -6.84
C LYS A 92 -30.83 5.05 -7.39
N VAL A 93 -30.85 6.10 -8.22
CA VAL A 93 -29.66 6.63 -8.90
C VAL A 93 -28.65 7.21 -7.89
N PRO A 94 -29.00 8.12 -6.96
CA PRO A 94 -28.10 8.56 -5.90
C PRO A 94 -27.53 7.43 -5.03
N ALA A 95 -28.36 6.44 -4.66
CA ALA A 95 -27.91 5.31 -3.85
C ALA A 95 -26.87 4.45 -4.60
N LEU A 96 -27.09 4.22 -5.90
CA LEU A 96 -26.12 3.52 -6.76
C LEU A 96 -24.83 4.32 -6.91
N ILE A 97 -24.90 5.64 -7.13
CA ILE A 97 -23.73 6.51 -7.25
C ILE A 97 -22.90 6.48 -5.95
N ASN A 98 -23.54 6.57 -4.78
CA ASN A 98 -22.84 6.51 -3.49
C ASN A 98 -22.17 5.15 -3.28
N PHE A 99 -22.85 4.05 -3.63
CA PHE A 99 -22.28 2.71 -3.52
C PHE A 99 -21.07 2.51 -4.44
N LEU A 100 -21.17 2.94 -5.70
CA LEU A 100 -20.06 2.88 -6.65
C LEU A 100 -18.91 3.80 -6.23
N GLY A 101 -19.20 5.00 -5.71
CA GLY A 101 -18.20 5.92 -5.19
C GLY A 101 -17.41 5.30 -4.03
N TYR A 102 -18.08 4.58 -3.13
CA TYR A 102 -17.43 3.87 -2.04
C TYR A 102 -16.53 2.72 -2.53
N ILE A 103 -17.01 1.90 -3.48
CA ILE A 103 -16.19 0.83 -4.08
C ILE A 103 -14.95 1.41 -4.77
N SER A 104 -15.10 2.48 -5.55
CA SER A 104 -13.97 3.15 -6.22
C SER A 104 -12.96 3.71 -5.23
N PHE A 105 -13.42 4.26 -4.10
CA PHE A 105 -12.55 4.73 -3.03
C PHE A 105 -11.76 3.59 -2.39
N LEU A 106 -12.42 2.47 -2.05
CA LEU A 106 -11.75 1.28 -1.52
C LEU A 106 -10.73 0.71 -2.52
N TYR A 107 -11.10 0.64 -3.79
CA TYR A 107 -10.21 0.19 -4.87
C TYR A 107 -8.96 1.07 -4.95
N GLY A 108 -9.10 2.40 -4.94
CA GLY A 108 -7.97 3.33 -5.03
C GLY A 108 -6.99 3.17 -3.87
N ILE A 109 -7.48 2.91 -2.66
CA ILE A 109 -6.62 2.64 -1.49
C ILE A 109 -5.90 1.31 -1.64
N CYS A 110 -6.62 0.23 -1.99
CA CYS A 110 -6.00 -1.09 -2.15
C CYS A 110 -4.95 -1.08 -3.27
N ALA A 111 -5.22 -0.39 -4.38
CA ALA A 111 -4.28 -0.25 -5.49
C ALA A 111 -3.01 0.50 -5.06
N LEU A 112 -3.14 1.61 -4.33
CA LEU A 112 -2.00 2.38 -3.84
C LEU A 112 -1.12 1.56 -2.87
N ILE A 113 -1.76 0.78 -1.99
CA ILE A 113 -1.06 -0.08 -1.04
C ILE A 113 -0.34 -1.20 -1.77
N GLN A 114 -0.99 -1.87 -2.73
CA GLN A 114 -0.35 -2.89 -3.56
C GLN A 114 0.86 -2.32 -4.31
N GLU A 115 0.72 -1.16 -4.97
CA GLU A 115 1.85 -0.53 -5.67
C GLU A 115 3.02 -0.20 -4.73
N TYR A 116 2.71 0.20 -3.49
CA TYR A 116 3.73 0.45 -2.47
C TYR A 116 4.48 -0.84 -2.11
N GLU A 117 3.75 -1.93 -1.87
CA GLU A 117 4.32 -3.25 -1.53
C GLU A 117 5.16 -3.83 -2.67
N ASP A 118 4.62 -3.81 -3.90
CA ASP A 118 5.34 -4.24 -5.10
C ASP A 118 6.65 -3.44 -5.27
N THR A 119 6.60 -2.13 -5.02
CA THR A 119 7.80 -1.27 -5.09
C THR A 119 8.80 -1.61 -3.98
N GLN A 120 8.34 -1.99 -2.79
CA GLN A 120 9.20 -2.41 -1.69
C GLN A 120 9.87 -3.76 -1.97
N GLU A 121 9.14 -4.71 -2.56
CA GLU A 121 9.68 -5.99 -3.01
C GLU A 121 10.79 -5.76 -4.06
N HIS A 122 10.49 -4.95 -5.08
CA HIS A 122 11.49 -4.58 -6.09
C HIS A 122 12.70 -3.82 -5.53
N LEU A 123 12.52 -3.06 -4.44
CA LEU A 123 13.63 -2.42 -3.73
C LEU A 123 14.53 -3.43 -3.03
N SER A 124 13.93 -4.42 -2.38
CA SER A 124 14.64 -5.55 -1.78
C SER A 124 15.44 -6.32 -2.83
N ASP A 125 14.80 -6.67 -3.96
CA ASP A 125 15.46 -7.37 -5.07
C ASP A 125 16.61 -6.55 -5.65
N ALA A 126 16.39 -5.26 -5.92
CA ALA A 126 17.42 -4.39 -6.50
C ALA A 126 18.63 -4.20 -5.58
N LEU A 127 18.44 -4.29 -4.27
CA LEU A 127 19.54 -4.31 -3.30
C LEU A 127 20.26 -5.64 -3.31
N TYR A 128 19.53 -6.75 -3.30
CA TYR A 128 20.10 -8.09 -3.35
C TYR A 128 20.96 -8.30 -4.61
N ASP A 129 20.53 -7.74 -5.75
CA ASP A 129 21.23 -7.78 -7.03
C ASP A 129 22.53 -6.97 -7.09
N LEU A 130 22.84 -6.19 -6.06
CA LEU A 130 24.15 -5.55 -5.96
C LEU A 130 25.20 -6.63 -5.79
N LYS A 131 26.37 -6.49 -6.43
CA LYS A 131 27.50 -7.42 -6.25
C LYS A 131 28.20 -7.22 -4.89
N TRP A 132 27.42 -7.23 -3.81
CA TRP A 132 27.83 -6.86 -2.46
C TRP A 132 28.93 -7.76 -1.90
N TYR A 133 28.96 -9.02 -2.34
CA TYR A 133 29.98 -10.02 -1.98
C TYR A 133 31.39 -9.67 -2.49
N LEU A 134 31.51 -8.72 -3.42
CA LEU A 134 32.80 -8.24 -3.92
C LEU A 134 33.35 -7.05 -3.11
N TRP A 135 32.57 -6.48 -2.19
CA TRP A 135 32.98 -5.31 -1.42
C TRP A 135 33.73 -5.69 -0.15
N ASP A 136 34.33 -4.70 0.50
CA ASP A 136 34.96 -4.88 1.80
C ASP A 136 33.97 -5.32 2.89
N ALA A 137 34.49 -5.89 3.97
CA ALA A 137 33.68 -6.42 5.07
C ALA A 137 32.77 -5.33 5.71
N LYS A 138 33.17 -4.05 5.64
CA LYS A 138 32.39 -2.94 6.21
C LYS A 138 31.17 -2.62 5.34
N CYS A 139 31.32 -2.52 4.03
CA CYS A 139 30.21 -2.32 3.10
C CYS A 139 29.26 -3.52 3.12
N GLN A 140 29.79 -4.75 3.19
CA GLN A 140 28.98 -5.97 3.32
C GLN A 140 28.09 -5.93 4.57
N LYS A 141 28.67 -5.61 5.75
CA LYS A 141 27.90 -5.49 7.00
C LYS A 141 26.81 -4.44 6.90
N PHE A 142 27.12 -3.26 6.34
CA PHE A 142 26.14 -2.19 6.21
C PHE A 142 25.02 -2.57 5.21
N HIS A 143 25.38 -3.21 4.10
CA HIS A 143 24.42 -3.73 3.12
C HIS A 143 23.48 -4.77 3.74
N LEU A 144 24.00 -5.72 4.51
CA LEU A 144 23.17 -6.72 5.20
C LEU A 144 22.24 -6.10 6.24
N LEU A 145 22.69 -5.07 6.96
CA LEU A 145 21.83 -4.30 7.87
C LEU A 145 20.70 -3.59 7.11
N LEU A 146 21.02 -2.97 5.98
CA LEU A 146 20.05 -2.28 5.12
C LEU A 146 19.01 -3.27 4.56
N MET A 147 19.48 -4.38 4.00
CA MET A 147 18.65 -5.50 3.54
C MET A 147 17.70 -5.96 4.63
N GLY A 148 18.21 -6.24 5.84
CA GLY A 148 17.39 -6.69 6.96
C GLY A 148 16.30 -5.70 7.37
N GLN A 149 16.55 -4.39 7.23
CA GLN A 149 15.54 -3.37 7.48
C GLN A 149 14.47 -3.28 6.38
N ILE A 150 14.85 -3.55 5.14
CA ILE A 150 13.97 -3.43 3.96
C ILE A 150 13.11 -4.68 3.76
N SER A 151 13.66 -5.86 4.09
CA SER A 151 12.97 -7.14 4.06
C SER A 151 11.92 -7.30 5.17
N MET A 152 11.92 -6.45 6.20
CA MET A 152 10.80 -6.37 7.12
C MET A 152 9.61 -5.72 6.38
N GLU A 153 8.64 -6.54 5.98
CA GLU A 153 7.42 -6.11 5.30
C GLU A 153 6.76 -4.95 6.07
N LEU A 154 6.67 -3.77 5.43
CA LEU A 154 5.89 -2.65 5.96
C LEU A 154 4.44 -2.87 5.56
N LYS A 155 3.77 -3.77 6.27
CA LYS A 155 2.33 -3.96 6.07
C LYS A 155 1.59 -2.74 6.57
N ILE A 156 0.68 -2.23 5.77
CA ILE A 156 -0.29 -1.21 6.18
C ILE A 156 -1.56 -1.93 6.65
N PRO A 157 -1.81 -2.07 7.96
CA PRO A 157 -3.08 -2.59 8.42
C PRO A 157 -4.15 -1.50 8.28
N ILE A 158 -5.26 -1.84 7.64
CA ILE A 158 -6.51 -1.12 7.80
C ILE A 158 -7.24 -1.75 8.99
N LEU A 159 -7.55 -0.94 10.00
CA LEU A 159 -8.39 -1.36 11.12
C LEU A 159 -7.78 -2.52 11.94
N PHE A 160 -6.57 -2.34 12.49
CA PHE A 160 -5.82 -3.24 13.43
C PHE A 160 -5.64 -4.73 13.10
N VAL A 161 -6.43 -5.28 12.17
CA VAL A 161 -6.66 -6.72 12.00
C VAL A 161 -6.73 -7.07 10.51
N ILE A 162 -7.08 -6.11 9.65
CA ILE A 162 -7.35 -6.38 8.24
C ILE A 162 -6.30 -5.68 7.38
N HIS A 163 -5.47 -6.48 6.73
CA HIS A 163 -4.57 -5.95 5.73
C HIS A 163 -5.35 -5.48 4.50
N ALA A 164 -4.98 -4.32 3.97
CA ALA A 164 -5.70 -3.66 2.90
C ALA A 164 -5.18 -4.09 1.54
N ASP A 165 -5.50 -5.32 1.19
CA ASP A 165 -5.11 -5.93 -0.07
C ASP A 165 -6.30 -6.07 -1.02
N PHE A 166 -6.00 -6.43 -2.27
CA PHE A 166 -7.04 -6.76 -3.24
C PHE A 166 -7.90 -7.96 -2.80
N GLU A 167 -7.40 -8.81 -1.89
CA GLU A 167 -8.16 -9.94 -1.36
C GLU A 167 -9.30 -9.46 -0.46
N LEU A 168 -9.08 -8.41 0.34
CA LEU A 168 -10.12 -7.72 1.10
C LEU A 168 -11.20 -7.15 0.18
N LEU A 169 -10.80 -6.47 -0.90
CA LEU A 169 -11.74 -5.92 -1.88
C LEU A 169 -12.58 -7.03 -2.53
N LYS A 170 -11.96 -8.15 -2.94
CA LYS A 170 -12.66 -9.32 -3.48
C LYS A 170 -13.66 -9.88 -2.48
N ARG A 171 -13.28 -10.03 -1.21
CA ARG A 171 -14.17 -10.50 -0.13
C ARG A 171 -15.35 -9.54 0.05
N PHE A 172 -15.10 -8.23 0.04
CA PHE A 172 -16.15 -7.21 0.12
C PHE A 172 -17.13 -7.27 -1.05
N ILE A 173 -16.65 -7.40 -2.29
CA ILE A 173 -17.49 -7.55 -3.48
C ILE A 173 -18.32 -8.84 -3.41
N ARG A 174 -17.73 -9.95 -2.97
CA ARG A 174 -18.47 -11.21 -2.78
C ARG A 174 -19.57 -11.09 -1.71
N LEU A 175 -19.27 -10.43 -0.59
CA LEU A 175 -20.23 -10.19 0.49
C LEU A 175 -21.40 -9.33 0.03
N THR A 176 -21.13 -8.22 -0.67
CA THR A 176 -22.16 -7.32 -1.21
C THR A 176 -23.02 -8.01 -2.27
N TYR A 177 -22.43 -8.79 -3.18
CA TYR A 177 -23.17 -9.61 -4.14
C TYR A 177 -24.07 -10.64 -3.44
N THR A 178 -23.54 -11.35 -2.45
CA THR A 178 -24.31 -12.35 -1.67
C THR A 178 -25.46 -11.70 -0.91
N ALA A 179 -25.23 -10.54 -0.27
CA ALA A 179 -26.26 -9.77 0.41
C ALA A 179 -27.36 -9.32 -0.56
N ALA A 180 -27.00 -8.78 -1.73
CA ALA A 180 -27.95 -8.39 -2.76
C ALA A 180 -28.80 -9.58 -3.24
N ASN A 181 -28.20 -10.74 -3.49
CA ASN A 181 -28.93 -11.96 -3.87
C ASN A 181 -29.90 -12.43 -2.78
N CYS A 182 -29.48 -12.43 -1.51
CA CYS A 182 -30.35 -12.75 -0.39
C CYS A 182 -31.55 -11.80 -0.32
N ILE A 183 -31.32 -10.49 -0.49
CA ILE A 183 -32.36 -9.46 -0.49
C ILE A 183 -33.35 -9.66 -1.64
N ILE A 184 -32.86 -9.91 -2.86
CA ILE A 184 -33.71 -10.18 -4.04
C ILE A 184 -34.55 -11.43 -3.80
N THR A 185 -33.96 -12.49 -3.23
CA THR A 185 -34.64 -13.75 -2.96
C THR A 185 -35.71 -13.59 -1.88
N LEU A 186 -35.42 -12.85 -0.81
CA LEU A 186 -36.39 -12.48 0.23
C LEU A 186 -37.56 -11.69 -0.34
N ARG A 187 -37.28 -10.69 -1.18
CA ARG A 187 -38.33 -9.87 -1.82
C ARG A 187 -39.25 -10.69 -2.72
N ARG A 188 -38.72 -11.66 -3.46
CA ARG A 188 -39.50 -12.59 -4.30
C ARG A 188 -40.36 -13.58 -3.50
N LYS A 189 -40.08 -13.81 -2.21
CA LYS A 189 -40.90 -14.67 -1.35
C LYS A 189 -42.01 -13.92 -0.62
N ILE A 190 -41.85 -12.61 -0.44
CA ILE A 190 -42.80 -11.74 0.28
C ILE A 190 -43.88 -11.19 -0.66
N HIS A 191 -43.56 -11.03 -1.96
CA HIS A 191 -44.51 -10.73 -3.03
C HIS A 191 -44.94 -12.00 -3.75
#